data_AF-A0A429JQN4-F1
#
_entry.id   AF-A0A429JQN4-F1
#
_cell.length_a   1.000
_cell.length_b   1.000
_cell.length_c   1.000
_cell.angle_alpha   90.00
_cell.angle_beta   90.00
_cell.angle_gamma   90.00
#
_symmetry.space_group_name_H-M   'P 1'
#
loop_
_entity.id
_entity.type
_entity.pdbx_description
1 polymer ?
#
loop_
_entity_poly.entity_id
_entity_poly.type
_entity_poly.pdbx_seq_one_letter_code
_entity_poly.pdbx_strand_id
1 'polypeptide(L)'
;MLRSLTAQFLRQGAHAQVLDPQRISHLRAKALPTVTHRGNIAGIHDALIHLAAEPKRRLDLDGGLDDVPRLIDAIDAADTTLRQLARYWETFRQKDDPKTSPAIAVLEEALWVGPAAHVHVIFDGRPHTAALGGMSAAHELFATVVLARFTADTWRRLAPMTGPTSKRQSPHPGRCHVVQHNSTHETQAVLMTDADVVNWLTDPERPRELTRRRTLHGPRGAAMSAFFSYQQVKSRQTGMGTCSKWSGNGHRGRSPNGSCCGSGEEGGYRTLPAWTVRMS
;
A
#
# COMPACT_ATOMS: atom_id res chain seq x y z
N MET A 1 -6.66 -2.81 7.92
CA MET A 1 -6.67 -3.37 6.54
C MET A 1 -5.47 -4.26 6.29
N LEU A 2 -4.26 -3.88 6.78
CA LEU A 2 -3.04 -4.71 6.73
C LEU A 2 -3.31 -6.18 6.99
N ARG A 3 -3.99 -6.44 8.12
CA ARG A 3 -4.33 -7.78 8.59
C ARG A 3 -5.00 -8.63 7.50
N SER A 4 -6.03 -8.09 6.85
CA SER A 4 -6.79 -8.80 5.81
C SER A 4 -5.96 -9.00 4.54
N LEU A 5 -5.14 -8.02 4.16
CA LEU A 5 -4.29 -8.11 2.96
C LEU A 5 -3.19 -9.15 3.17
N THR A 6 -2.45 -9.08 4.28
CA THR A 6 -1.43 -10.08 4.63
C THR A 6 -2.04 -11.48 4.73
N ALA A 7 -3.24 -11.62 5.30
CA ALA A 7 -3.94 -12.91 5.34
C ALA A 7 -4.18 -13.49 3.94
N GLN A 8 -4.60 -12.65 2.98
CA GLN A 8 -4.86 -13.09 1.62
C GLN A 8 -3.59 -13.63 0.95
N PHE A 9 -2.46 -12.95 1.12
CA PHE A 9 -1.18 -13.43 0.61
C PHE A 9 -0.74 -14.75 1.27
N LEU A 10 -0.85 -14.84 2.60
CA LEU A 10 -0.53 -16.07 3.33
C LEU A 10 -1.39 -17.25 2.85
N ARG A 11 -2.68 -17.02 2.57
CA ARG A 11 -3.58 -18.04 2.01
C ARG A 11 -3.16 -18.51 0.62
N GLN A 12 -2.49 -17.65 -0.15
CA GLN A 12 -1.93 -17.98 -1.48
C GLN A 12 -0.53 -18.61 -1.41
N GLY A 13 -0.04 -18.96 -0.22
CA GLY A 13 1.26 -19.60 -0.04
C GLY A 13 2.44 -18.64 0.13
N ALA A 14 2.19 -17.34 0.30
CA ALA A 14 3.25 -16.39 0.60
C ALA A 14 3.83 -16.62 2.01
N HIS A 15 5.06 -16.14 2.20
CA HIS A 15 5.64 -15.91 3.53
C HIS A 15 5.52 -14.43 3.87
N ALA A 16 5.45 -14.09 5.16
CA ALA A 16 5.38 -12.69 5.58
C ALA A 16 6.37 -12.35 6.68
N GLN A 17 7.02 -11.20 6.53
CA GLN A 17 7.65 -10.49 7.62
C GLN A 17 6.70 -9.39 8.08
N VAL A 18 6.32 -9.39 9.36
CA VAL A 18 5.38 -8.41 9.93
C VAL A 18 6.12 -7.54 10.93
N LEU A 19 6.24 -6.25 10.62
CA LEU A 19 6.91 -5.24 11.43
C LEU A 19 5.83 -4.41 12.15
N ASP A 20 5.54 -4.78 13.40
CA ASP A 20 4.47 -4.21 14.24
C ASP A 20 5.10 -3.52 15.46
N PRO A 21 5.54 -2.24 15.35
CA PRO A 21 6.14 -1.52 16.48
C PRO A 21 5.17 -1.28 17.63
N GLN A 22 3.85 -1.30 17.37
CA GLN A 22 2.83 -1.10 18.39
C GLN A 22 2.56 -2.38 19.19
N ARG A 23 2.91 -3.55 18.63
CA ARG A 23 2.79 -4.89 19.22
C ARG A 23 1.36 -5.30 19.55
N ILE A 24 0.37 -4.72 18.89
CA ILE A 24 -1.06 -4.95 19.18
C ILE A 24 -1.85 -5.38 17.95
N SER A 25 -1.40 -5.04 16.74
CA SER A 25 -2.21 -5.19 15.53
C SER A 25 -2.15 -6.60 14.94
N HIS A 26 -1.03 -7.31 15.18
CA HIS A 26 -0.68 -8.54 14.46
C HIS A 26 -0.24 -9.71 15.34
N LEU A 27 -0.58 -9.72 16.63
CA LEU A 27 -0.15 -10.75 17.57
C LEU A 27 -0.51 -12.18 17.12
N ARG A 28 -1.67 -12.37 16.49
CA ARG A 28 -2.09 -13.67 15.92
C ARG A 28 -1.07 -14.25 14.93
N ALA A 29 -0.31 -13.40 14.24
CA ALA A 29 0.56 -13.82 13.17
C ALA A 29 1.84 -14.48 13.70
N LYS A 30 2.21 -14.23 14.96
CA LYS A 30 3.37 -14.85 15.63
C LYS A 30 3.31 -16.36 15.69
N ALA A 31 2.11 -16.94 15.72
CA ALA A 31 1.92 -18.38 15.82
C ALA A 31 1.98 -19.10 14.46
N LEU A 32 2.10 -18.36 13.35
CA LEU A 32 2.09 -18.95 12.01
C LEU A 32 3.53 -19.27 11.56
N PRO A 33 3.78 -20.49 11.05
CA PRO A 33 5.14 -20.93 10.70
C PRO A 33 5.75 -20.16 9.52
N THR A 34 4.92 -19.59 8.64
CA THR A 34 5.35 -18.79 7.49
C THR A 34 5.45 -17.30 7.78
N VAL A 35 5.36 -16.90 9.06
CA VAL A 35 5.40 -15.51 9.49
C VAL A 35 6.56 -15.23 10.45
N THR A 36 7.39 -14.26 10.10
CA THR A 36 8.37 -13.66 11.00
C THR A 36 7.81 -12.35 11.54
N HIS A 37 7.51 -12.30 12.85
CA HIS A 37 7.00 -11.08 13.49
C HIS A 37 8.08 -10.36 14.29
N ARG A 38 8.26 -9.05 14.07
CA ARG A 38 9.14 -8.17 14.87
C ARG A 38 8.36 -6.96 15.36
N GLY A 39 8.55 -6.60 16.63
CA GLY A 39 7.83 -5.46 17.22
C GLY A 39 8.66 -4.59 18.15
N ASN A 40 9.97 -4.78 18.23
CA ASN A 40 10.89 -3.85 18.86
C ASN A 40 11.78 -3.25 17.78
N ILE A 41 12.23 -2.01 17.94
CA ILE A 41 12.88 -1.27 16.86
C ILE A 41 14.22 -1.90 16.41
N ALA A 42 14.99 -2.46 17.35
CA ALA A 42 16.24 -3.17 17.02
C ALA A 42 15.95 -4.43 16.20
N GLY A 43 14.98 -5.24 16.61
CA GLY A 43 14.58 -6.44 15.88
C GLY A 43 13.92 -6.13 14.53
N ILE A 44 13.26 -4.98 14.38
CA ILE A 44 12.76 -4.48 13.09
C ILE A 44 13.95 -4.07 12.21
N HIS A 45 14.91 -3.33 12.76
CA HIS A 45 16.14 -2.96 12.07
C HIS A 45 16.85 -4.20 11.53
N ASP A 46 17.16 -5.17 12.39
CA ASP A 46 17.86 -6.39 12.02
C ASP A 46 17.10 -7.19 10.95
N ALA A 47 15.78 -7.32 11.10
CA ALA A 47 14.94 -8.01 10.11
C ALA A 47 14.97 -7.34 8.73
N LEU A 48 15.00 -6.01 8.69
CA LEU A 48 15.19 -5.28 7.43
C LEU A 48 16.61 -5.46 6.88
N ILE A 49 17.65 -5.52 7.72
CA ILE A 49 19.01 -5.85 7.23
C ILE A 49 19.06 -7.24 6.62
N HIS A 50 18.42 -8.23 7.27
CA HIS A 50 18.32 -9.58 6.73
C HIS A 50 17.56 -9.64 5.40
N LEU A 51 16.57 -8.76 5.20
CA LEU A 51 15.85 -8.64 3.93
C LEU A 51 16.77 -8.26 2.77
N ALA A 52 17.86 -7.51 3.01
CA ALA A 52 18.75 -6.99 1.96
C ALA A 52 19.33 -8.08 1.04
N ALA A 53 19.60 -9.26 1.60
CA ALA A 53 20.19 -10.36 0.88
C ALA A 53 19.17 -11.10 0.00
N GLU A 54 17.88 -11.04 0.33
CA GLU A 54 16.88 -11.92 -0.26
C GLU A 54 16.54 -11.57 -1.71
N PRO A 55 16.36 -10.30 -2.12
CA PRO A 55 16.17 -9.97 -3.53
C PRO A 55 17.33 -10.44 -4.41
N LYS A 56 18.58 -10.18 -3.98
CA LYS A 56 19.79 -10.57 -4.73
C LYS A 56 19.88 -12.08 -4.86
N ARG A 57 19.77 -12.81 -3.74
CA ARG A 57 19.77 -14.28 -3.71
C ARG A 57 18.74 -14.89 -4.65
N ARG A 58 17.54 -14.30 -4.76
CA ARG A 58 16.47 -14.79 -5.64
C ARG A 58 16.73 -14.49 -7.11
N LEU A 59 17.26 -13.31 -7.42
CA LEU A 59 17.60 -12.94 -8.80
C LEU A 59 18.79 -13.73 -9.34
N ASP A 60 19.66 -14.23 -8.45
CA ASP A 60 20.82 -15.06 -8.78
C ASP A 60 20.50 -16.57 -8.86
N LEU A 61 19.23 -17.00 -8.68
CA LEU A 61 18.87 -18.41 -8.77
C LEU A 61 18.99 -18.91 -10.22
N ASP A 62 19.64 -20.06 -10.38
CA ASP A 62 19.66 -20.82 -11.64
C ASP A 62 18.27 -21.47 -11.86
N GLY A 63 17.28 -20.66 -12.23
CA GLY A 63 15.88 -21.07 -12.40
C GLY A 63 14.89 -19.91 -12.31
N GLY A 64 13.64 -20.14 -12.70
CA GLY A 64 12.56 -19.17 -12.50
C GLY A 64 12.14 -19.08 -11.02
N LEU A 65 11.34 -18.06 -10.69
CA LEU A 65 10.81 -17.85 -9.33
C LEU A 65 9.49 -18.59 -9.05
N ASP A 66 9.09 -19.51 -9.94
CA ASP A 66 7.77 -20.15 -9.90
C ASP A 66 7.53 -20.94 -8.60
N ASP A 67 8.56 -21.64 -8.10
CA ASP A 67 8.50 -22.41 -6.85
C ASP A 67 8.95 -21.61 -5.62
N VAL A 68 9.32 -20.33 -5.79
CA VAL A 68 9.79 -19.47 -4.71
C VAL A 68 8.61 -18.70 -4.11
N PRO A 69 8.25 -18.95 -2.83
CA PRO A 69 7.16 -18.23 -2.18
C PRO A 69 7.37 -16.72 -2.23
N ARG A 70 6.30 -15.98 -2.53
CA ARG A 70 6.30 -14.52 -2.41
C ARG A 70 6.63 -14.16 -0.97
N LEU A 71 7.54 -13.21 -0.78
CA LEU A 71 7.84 -12.66 0.53
C LEU A 71 7.12 -11.31 0.66
N ILE A 72 6.27 -11.19 1.66
CA ILE A 72 5.56 -9.95 1.99
C ILE A 72 6.23 -9.29 3.18
N ASP A 73 6.79 -8.10 3.01
CA ASP A 73 7.23 -7.26 4.14
C ASP A 73 6.10 -6.27 4.47
N ALA A 74 5.38 -6.56 5.55
CA ALA A 74 4.20 -5.81 5.99
C ALA A 74 4.58 -4.92 7.17
N ILE A 75 4.56 -3.61 6.96
CA ILE A 75 5.01 -2.62 7.93
C ILE A 75 3.80 -1.86 8.47
N ASP A 76 3.49 -2.07 9.75
CA ASP A 76 2.48 -1.31 10.47
C ASP A 76 3.04 0.04 10.93
N ALA A 77 2.18 1.06 10.96
CA ALA A 77 2.51 2.42 11.39
C ALA A 77 3.84 2.94 10.82
N ALA A 78 4.08 2.71 9.53
CA ALA A 78 5.38 2.73 8.90
C ALA A 78 6.12 4.07 9.02
N ASP A 79 5.45 5.23 8.97
CA ASP A 79 6.15 6.52 9.20
C ASP A 79 6.73 6.63 10.61
N THR A 80 6.01 6.07 11.60
CA THR A 80 6.49 6.02 12.98
C THR A 80 7.66 5.05 13.07
N THR A 81 7.55 3.89 12.43
CA THR A 81 8.64 2.90 12.32
C THR A 81 9.90 3.49 11.70
N LEU A 82 9.79 4.18 10.57
CA LEU A 82 10.92 4.81 9.88
C LEU A 82 11.59 5.90 10.74
N ARG A 83 10.80 6.77 11.39
CA ARG A 83 11.37 7.77 12.33
C ARG A 83 12.08 7.11 13.51
N GLN A 84 11.52 6.03 14.04
CA GLN A 84 12.14 5.27 15.12
C GLN A 84 13.43 4.58 14.66
N LEU A 85 13.48 4.05 13.43
CA LEU A 85 14.68 3.45 12.84
C LEU A 85 15.79 4.48 12.65
N ALA A 86 15.45 5.67 12.16
CA ALA A 86 16.41 6.76 12.01
C ALA A 86 17.02 7.17 13.36
N ARG A 87 16.19 7.40 14.38
CA ARG A 87 16.65 7.73 15.74
C ARG A 87 17.44 6.61 16.41
N TYR A 88 16.99 5.37 16.21
CA TYR A 88 17.71 4.18 16.67
C TYR A 88 19.12 4.19 16.06
N TRP A 89 19.22 4.34 14.74
CA TRP A 89 20.50 4.38 14.05
C TRP A 89 21.41 5.52 14.50
N GLU A 90 20.87 6.72 14.70
CA GLU A 90 21.63 7.86 15.24
C GLU A 90 22.29 7.56 16.59
N THR A 91 21.72 6.66 17.39
CA THR A 91 22.23 6.27 18.70
C THR A 91 23.42 5.30 18.60
N PHE A 92 23.45 4.43 17.59
CA PHE A 92 24.44 3.35 17.47
C PHE A 92 25.50 3.59 16.39
N ARG A 93 25.22 4.46 15.40
CA ARG A 93 26.15 4.75 14.31
C ARG A 93 27.44 5.37 14.82
N GLN A 94 28.55 4.91 14.27
CA GLN A 94 29.88 5.48 14.45
C GLN A 94 30.12 6.64 13.49
N LYS A 95 31.28 7.29 13.61
CA LYS A 95 31.64 8.46 12.80
C LYS A 95 31.64 8.16 11.29
N ASP A 96 32.13 6.98 10.93
CA ASP A 96 32.31 6.56 9.53
C ASP A 96 31.12 5.75 8.99
N ASP A 97 30.13 5.48 9.85
CA ASP A 97 28.89 4.83 9.45
C ASP A 97 28.01 5.76 8.59
N PRO A 98 27.18 5.19 7.69
CA PRO A 98 26.28 5.98 6.87
C PRO A 98 25.34 6.85 7.73
N LYS A 99 25.01 8.04 7.24
CA LYS A 99 24.05 8.93 7.93
C LYS A 99 22.65 8.33 7.99
N THR A 100 22.22 7.71 6.89
CA THR A 100 20.92 7.03 6.81
C THR A 100 21.02 5.65 7.43
N SER A 101 19.97 5.23 8.14
CA SER A 101 19.87 3.87 8.68
C SER A 101 19.97 2.84 7.55
N PRO A 102 20.85 1.84 7.65
CA PRO A 102 20.94 0.77 6.67
C PRO A 102 19.61 0.03 6.47
N ALA A 103 18.80 -0.12 7.52
CA ALA A 103 17.46 -0.72 7.42
C ALA A 103 16.51 0.11 6.54
N ILE A 104 16.59 1.44 6.60
CA ILE A 104 15.79 2.33 5.75
C ILE A 104 16.27 2.25 4.29
N ALA A 105 17.59 2.23 4.07
CA ALA A 105 18.16 2.09 2.74
C ALA A 105 17.78 0.76 2.08
N VAL A 106 17.80 -0.34 2.84
CA VAL A 106 17.38 -1.66 2.34
C VAL A 106 15.89 -1.69 2.01
N LEU A 107 15.05 -1.06 2.82
CA LEU A 107 13.62 -0.98 2.52
C LEU A 107 13.37 -0.20 1.21
N GLU A 108 14.11 0.88 0.99
CA GLU A 108 14.05 1.64 -0.26
C GLU A 108 14.48 0.79 -1.48
N GLU A 109 15.58 0.04 -1.35
CA GLU A 109 16.02 -0.91 -2.39
C GLU A 109 14.94 -1.98 -2.64
N ALA A 110 14.36 -2.56 -1.59
CA ALA A 110 13.31 -3.57 -1.69
C ALA A 110 12.04 -3.03 -2.38
N LEU A 111 11.69 -1.77 -2.17
CA LEU A 111 10.59 -1.12 -2.91
C LEU A 111 10.88 -1.07 -4.41
N TRP A 112 12.14 -0.90 -4.81
CA TRP A 112 12.53 -0.75 -6.21
C TRP A 112 12.72 -2.08 -6.93
N VAL A 113 13.54 -2.98 -6.36
CA VAL A 113 13.95 -4.25 -6.99
C VAL A 113 13.13 -5.45 -6.54
N GLY A 114 12.44 -5.34 -5.40
CA GLY A 114 11.72 -6.44 -4.76
C GLY A 114 10.71 -7.15 -5.67
N PRO A 115 9.86 -6.44 -6.45
CA PRO A 115 8.86 -7.10 -7.27
C PRO A 115 9.44 -8.13 -8.25
N ALA A 116 10.57 -7.82 -8.88
CA ALA A 116 11.28 -8.74 -9.77
C ALA A 116 11.81 -9.99 -9.05
N ALA A 117 12.03 -9.89 -7.75
CA ALA A 117 12.47 -10.98 -6.87
C ALA A 117 11.32 -11.63 -6.07
N HIS A 118 10.04 -11.41 -6.43
CA HIS A 118 8.89 -11.88 -5.65
C HIS A 118 8.86 -11.36 -4.19
N VAL A 119 9.51 -10.22 -3.90
CA VAL A 119 9.45 -9.51 -2.61
C VAL A 119 8.52 -8.31 -2.75
N HIS A 120 7.49 -8.25 -1.92
CA HIS A 120 6.46 -7.20 -1.98
C HIS A 120 6.37 -6.48 -0.65
N VAL A 121 6.38 -5.15 -0.67
CA VAL A 121 6.25 -4.33 0.53
C VAL A 121 4.81 -3.81 0.64
N ILE A 122 4.19 -4.04 1.80
CA ILE A 122 2.94 -3.40 2.19
C ILE A 122 3.25 -2.36 3.26
N PHE A 123 2.96 -1.10 2.94
CA PHE A 123 3.27 0.04 3.78
C PHE A 123 1.99 0.63 4.35
N ASP A 124 1.76 0.47 5.66
CA ASP A 124 0.66 1.12 6.36
C ASP A 124 1.12 2.45 6.96
N GLY A 125 0.59 3.55 6.47
CA GLY A 125 0.96 4.87 6.96
C GLY A 125 0.70 5.99 5.96
N ARG A 126 1.14 7.16 6.34
CA ARG A 126 1.18 8.36 5.51
C ARG A 126 2.59 8.54 4.95
N PRO A 127 2.98 7.80 3.89
CA PRO A 127 4.34 7.80 3.41
C PRO A 127 4.87 9.22 3.23
N HIS A 128 5.82 9.59 4.07
CA HIS A 128 6.55 10.84 3.94
C HIS A 128 7.90 10.54 3.31
N THR A 129 8.14 11.05 2.10
CA THR A 129 9.34 10.74 1.28
C THR A 129 10.66 11.04 2.00
N ALA A 130 10.69 12.07 2.85
CA ALA A 130 11.87 12.38 3.65
C ALA A 130 12.29 11.23 4.59
N ALA A 131 11.38 10.34 4.97
CA ALA A 131 11.68 9.18 5.82
C ALA A 131 12.25 7.99 5.03
N LEU A 132 12.16 7.99 3.69
CA LEU A 132 12.72 7.00 2.77
C LEU A 132 13.82 7.64 1.91
N GLY A 133 14.77 8.33 2.55
CA GLY A 133 15.95 8.87 1.84
C GLY A 133 15.70 10.08 0.93
N GLY A 134 14.45 10.48 0.68
CA GLY A 134 14.10 11.68 -0.08
C GLY A 134 14.39 11.63 -1.58
N MET A 135 14.74 10.46 -2.14
CA MET A 135 15.22 10.32 -3.51
C MET A 135 14.10 10.23 -4.57
N SER A 136 12.85 9.98 -4.17
CA SER A 136 11.71 9.90 -5.11
C SER A 136 10.41 10.39 -4.48
N ALA A 137 9.47 10.83 -5.32
CA ALA A 137 8.15 11.18 -4.84
C ALA A 137 7.43 9.91 -4.34
N ALA A 138 6.68 9.99 -3.23
CA ALA A 138 6.12 8.79 -2.58
C ALA A 138 5.26 7.96 -3.55
N HIS A 139 4.54 8.60 -4.47
CA HIS A 139 3.71 7.91 -5.46
C HIS A 139 4.51 7.13 -6.50
N GLU A 140 5.79 7.44 -6.74
CA GLU A 140 6.65 6.73 -7.68
C GLU A 140 7.20 5.42 -7.06
N LEU A 141 7.32 5.38 -5.73
CA LEU A 141 7.79 4.20 -5.01
C LEU A 141 6.76 3.07 -4.98
N PHE A 142 5.48 3.37 -5.18
CA PHE A 142 4.41 2.39 -5.04
C PHE A 142 3.49 2.33 -6.26
N ALA A 143 3.36 1.14 -6.84
CA ALA A 143 2.49 0.91 -8.00
C ALA A 143 0.99 1.01 -7.66
N THR A 144 0.60 0.72 -6.41
CA THR A 144 -0.78 0.81 -5.92
C THR A 144 -0.86 1.63 -4.64
N VAL A 145 -1.84 2.53 -4.55
CA VAL A 145 -2.13 3.27 -3.32
C VAL A 145 -3.56 2.96 -2.91
N VAL A 146 -3.78 2.59 -1.65
CA VAL A 146 -5.11 2.35 -1.11
C VAL A 146 -5.45 3.42 -0.06
N LEU A 147 -6.20 4.42 -0.49
CA LEU A 147 -6.55 5.58 0.32
C LEU A 147 -7.88 5.35 1.04
N ALA A 148 -7.83 5.11 2.34
CA ALA A 148 -8.99 5.18 3.23
C ALA A 148 -8.92 6.50 4.01
N ARG A 149 -10.04 7.23 4.13
CA ARG A 149 -10.16 8.47 4.94
C ARG A 149 -8.95 9.42 4.79
N PHE A 150 -8.78 10.02 3.62
CA PHE A 150 -7.63 10.85 3.27
C PHE A 150 -7.97 12.35 3.28
N THR A 151 -7.00 13.20 3.56
CA THR A 151 -7.13 14.65 3.31
C THR A 151 -6.89 14.96 1.83
N ALA A 152 -7.38 16.10 1.34
CA ALA A 152 -7.07 16.58 -0.01
C ALA A 152 -5.55 16.67 -0.26
N ASP A 153 -4.80 17.03 0.77
CA ASP A 153 -3.35 17.09 0.75
C ASP A 153 -2.69 15.70 0.60
N THR A 154 -3.19 14.69 1.32
CA THR A 154 -2.74 13.30 1.16
C THR A 154 -3.03 12.77 -0.24
N TRP A 155 -4.19 13.09 -0.80
CA TRP A 155 -4.52 12.73 -2.18
C TRP A 155 -3.56 13.37 -3.18
N ARG A 156 -3.31 14.68 -3.09
CA ARG A 156 -2.37 15.36 -4.00
C ARG A 156 -0.97 14.76 -3.97
N ARG A 157 -0.50 14.31 -2.80
CA ARG A 157 0.82 13.68 -2.67
C ARG A 157 0.88 12.27 -3.27
N LEU A 158 -0.15 11.46 -3.04
CA LEU A 158 -0.10 10.01 -3.33
C LEU A 158 -0.84 9.60 -4.61
N ALA A 159 -1.72 10.46 -5.11
CA ALA A 159 -2.47 10.24 -6.34
C ALA A 159 -2.43 11.46 -7.31
N PRO A 160 -1.29 12.15 -7.49
CA PRO A 160 -1.23 13.39 -8.28
C PRO A 160 -1.71 13.22 -9.73
N MET A 161 -1.42 12.07 -10.33
CA MET A 161 -1.78 11.70 -11.71
C MET A 161 -3.30 11.57 -11.95
N THR A 162 -4.09 11.48 -10.88
CA THR A 162 -5.56 11.34 -10.97
C THR A 162 -6.27 12.70 -10.97
N GLY A 163 -5.52 13.80 -10.82
CA GLY A 163 -6.06 15.14 -10.69
C GLY A 163 -6.60 15.45 -9.29
N PRO A 164 -7.18 16.65 -9.10
CA PRO A 164 -7.79 17.04 -7.83
C PRO A 164 -8.96 16.11 -7.50
N THR A 165 -9.04 15.69 -6.24
CA THR A 165 -10.10 14.78 -5.81
C THR A 165 -11.46 15.47 -5.76
N SER A 166 -12.39 15.02 -6.60
CA SER A 166 -13.83 15.29 -6.44
C SER A 166 -14.53 14.21 -5.62
N LYS A 167 -13.76 13.23 -5.11
CA LYS A 167 -14.31 12.03 -4.45
C LYS A 167 -14.64 12.32 -3.00
N ARG A 168 -15.86 11.96 -2.60
CA ARG A 168 -16.34 12.11 -1.23
C ARG A 168 -15.72 11.05 -0.34
N GLN A 169 -15.17 11.47 0.80
CA GLN A 169 -14.75 10.53 1.83
C GLN A 169 -15.96 9.80 2.40
N SER A 170 -15.82 8.49 2.58
CA SER A 170 -16.85 7.68 3.23
C SER A 170 -16.42 7.30 4.65
N PRO A 171 -17.29 7.47 5.65
CA PRO A 171 -17.02 6.99 7.01
C PRO A 171 -17.16 5.47 7.12
N HIS A 172 -17.75 4.79 6.12
CA HIS A 172 -17.99 3.35 6.17
C HIS A 172 -16.67 2.57 6.32
N PRO A 173 -16.52 1.74 7.36
CA PRO A 173 -15.31 0.94 7.56
C PRO A 173 -14.98 0.09 6.32
N GLY A 174 -13.70 0.06 5.94
CA GLY A 174 -13.22 -0.67 4.77
C GLY A 174 -13.51 0.00 3.43
N ARG A 175 -14.27 1.12 3.40
CA ARG A 175 -14.41 1.91 2.18
C ARG A 175 -13.11 2.66 1.87
N CYS A 176 -12.55 2.42 0.70
CA CYS A 176 -11.29 3.02 0.26
C CYS A 176 -11.31 3.34 -1.24
N HIS A 177 -10.31 4.08 -1.69
CA HIS A 177 -10.00 4.28 -3.11
C HIS A 177 -8.69 3.58 -3.42
N VAL A 178 -8.74 2.65 -4.37
CA VAL A 178 -7.56 1.99 -4.93
C VAL A 178 -7.12 2.81 -6.13
N VAL A 179 -5.90 3.31 -6.07
CA VAL A 179 -5.27 4.14 -7.08
C VAL A 179 -4.16 3.32 -7.72
N GLN A 180 -4.22 3.18 -9.04
CA GLN A 180 -3.23 2.45 -9.84
C GLN A 180 -3.02 3.19 -11.15
N HIS A 181 -1.77 3.51 -11.47
CA HIS A 181 -1.44 4.33 -12.64
C HIS A 181 -2.32 5.59 -12.70
N ASN A 182 -3.00 5.83 -13.82
CA ASN A 182 -3.88 7.00 -14.01
C ASN A 182 -5.35 6.71 -13.66
N SER A 183 -5.63 5.65 -12.91
CA SER A 183 -6.99 5.20 -12.58
C SER A 183 -7.25 5.20 -11.08
N THR A 184 -8.52 5.35 -10.72
CA THR A 184 -8.96 5.24 -9.33
C THR A 184 -10.32 4.58 -9.21
N HIS A 185 -10.40 3.59 -8.34
CA HIS A 185 -11.58 2.77 -8.13
C HIS A 185 -11.98 2.81 -6.66
N GLU A 186 -13.22 3.22 -6.39
CA GLU A 186 -13.80 3.08 -5.06
C GLU A 186 -14.04 1.59 -4.77
N THR A 187 -13.56 1.11 -3.62
CA THR A 187 -13.48 -0.30 -3.27
C THR A 187 -13.96 -0.53 -1.85
N GLN A 188 -14.60 -1.67 -1.60
CA GLN A 188 -14.88 -2.18 -0.26
C GLN A 188 -13.82 -3.21 0.11
N ALA A 189 -12.94 -2.88 1.03
CA ALA A 189 -12.02 -3.85 1.61
C ALA A 189 -12.78 -4.81 2.54
N VAL A 190 -12.40 -6.09 2.48
CA VAL A 190 -12.80 -7.09 3.48
C VAL A 190 -12.04 -6.80 4.78
N LEU A 191 -12.79 -6.66 5.88
CA LEU A 191 -12.22 -6.46 7.20
C LEU A 191 -12.31 -7.77 7.98
N MET A 192 -11.16 -8.35 8.32
CA MET A 192 -11.07 -9.56 9.11
C MET A 192 -10.68 -9.22 10.55
N THR A 193 -11.36 -9.83 11.51
CA THR A 193 -10.91 -9.89 12.91
C THR A 193 -9.71 -10.84 13.04
N ASP A 194 -9.07 -10.88 14.21
CA ASP A 194 -7.99 -11.85 14.43
C ASP A 194 -8.50 -13.29 14.38
N ALA A 195 -9.68 -13.55 14.96
CA ALA A 195 -10.34 -14.85 14.90
C ALA A 195 -10.66 -15.25 13.45
N ASP A 196 -11.20 -14.33 12.64
CA ASP A 196 -11.50 -14.60 11.23
C ASP A 196 -10.25 -15.03 10.47
N VAL A 197 -9.11 -14.36 10.71
CA VAL A 197 -7.90 -14.73 10.00
C VAL A 197 -7.34 -16.07 10.47
N VAL A 198 -7.30 -16.34 11.77
CA VAL A 198 -6.81 -17.64 12.26
C VAL A 198 -7.67 -18.75 11.65
N ASN A 199 -8.99 -18.66 11.81
CA ASN A 199 -9.94 -19.62 11.26
C ASN A 199 -9.73 -19.80 9.76
N TRP A 200 -9.63 -18.68 9.02
CA TRP A 200 -9.43 -18.74 7.59
C TRP A 200 -8.11 -19.43 7.25
N LEU A 201 -6.97 -19.01 7.81
CA LEU A 201 -5.66 -19.59 7.46
C LEU A 201 -5.49 -21.05 7.88
N THR A 202 -6.21 -21.52 8.90
CA THR A 202 -6.16 -22.92 9.36
C THR A 202 -7.19 -23.82 8.69
N ASP A 203 -8.15 -23.26 7.95
CA ASP A 203 -9.16 -24.03 7.23
C ASP A 203 -8.50 -24.92 6.15
N PRO A 204 -8.70 -26.26 6.21
CA PRO A 204 -8.09 -27.20 5.27
C PRO A 204 -8.57 -27.05 3.83
N GLU A 205 -9.70 -26.38 3.58
CA GLU A 205 -10.17 -26.04 2.22
C GLU A 205 -9.27 -24.96 1.60
N ARG A 206 -8.01 -25.27 1.32
CA ARG A 206 -7.16 -24.40 0.49
C ARG A 206 -7.83 -24.27 -0.88
N PRO A 207 -7.96 -23.05 -1.44
CA PRO A 207 -8.21 -22.90 -2.86
C PRO A 207 -7.15 -23.73 -3.57
N ARG A 208 -7.58 -24.82 -4.21
CA ARG A 208 -6.69 -25.68 -4.99
C ARG A 208 -6.01 -24.80 -6.01
N GLU A 209 -4.69 -24.97 -6.11
CA GLU A 209 -3.87 -24.55 -7.22
C GLU A 209 -4.64 -24.56 -8.54
N LEU A 210 -4.72 -23.39 -9.19
CA LEU A 210 -4.92 -23.28 -10.63
C LEU A 210 -3.61 -23.74 -11.34
N THR A 211 -3.22 -24.99 -11.14
CA THR A 211 -2.03 -25.57 -11.82
C THR A 211 -2.49 -26.64 -12.80
N ARG A 212 -2.07 -26.47 -14.06
CA ARG A 212 -2.26 -27.29 -15.29
C ARG A 212 -3.62 -27.20 -16.02
N ARG A 213 -3.69 -26.28 -16.98
CA ARG A 213 -4.09 -26.70 -18.34
C ARG A 213 -2.84 -27.01 -19.15
N ARG A 214 -2.59 -28.30 -19.32
CA ARG A 214 -1.75 -28.82 -20.41
C ARG A 214 -2.25 -28.25 -21.74
N THR A 215 -1.31 -27.84 -22.57
CA THR A 215 -1.43 -27.54 -23.99
C THR A 215 -2.31 -28.55 -24.71
N LEU A 216 -3.44 -28.08 -25.26
CA LEU A 216 -4.08 -28.63 -26.45
C LEU A 216 -4.54 -27.43 -27.30
N HIS A 217 -4.25 -27.50 -28.60
CA HIS A 217 -4.51 -26.48 -29.62
C HIS A 217 -5.95 -25.91 -29.57
N GLY A 218 -6.08 -24.63 -29.94
CA GLY A 218 -7.31 -23.80 -29.83
C GLY A 218 -8.49 -24.19 -30.75
N PRO A 219 -9.44 -23.29 -31.09
CA PRO A 219 -9.55 -21.87 -30.74
C PRO A 219 -10.88 -21.44 -30.08
N ARG A 220 -10.87 -20.23 -29.51
CA ARG A 220 -12.01 -19.35 -29.17
C ARG A 220 -13.03 -19.85 -28.14
N GLY A 221 -13.10 -19.13 -27.02
CA GLY A 221 -14.32 -18.98 -26.22
C GLY A 221 -14.13 -19.27 -24.73
N ALA A 222 -14.44 -18.25 -23.91
CA ALA A 222 -14.69 -18.32 -22.47
C ALA A 222 -13.49 -18.68 -21.56
N ALA A 223 -12.82 -17.64 -21.03
CA ALA A 223 -12.07 -17.75 -19.79
C ALA A 223 -12.96 -17.29 -18.62
N MET A 224 -13.29 -18.25 -17.74
CA MET A 224 -13.75 -17.99 -16.38
C MET A 224 -12.64 -17.25 -15.63
N SER A 225 -12.94 -16.05 -15.11
CA SER A 225 -12.08 -15.32 -14.19
C SER A 225 -12.65 -15.42 -12.79
N ALA A 226 -11.76 -15.68 -11.83
CA ALA A 226 -12.04 -15.71 -10.41
C ALA A 226 -12.59 -14.36 -9.92
N PHE A 227 -13.46 -14.43 -8.91
CA PHE A 227 -14.28 -13.33 -8.39
C PHE A 227 -13.47 -12.08 -8.00
N PHE A 228 -13.45 -11.11 -8.91
CA PHE A 228 -13.49 -9.67 -8.63
C PHE A 228 -14.59 -9.11 -9.55
N SER A 229 -15.70 -8.65 -8.97
CA SER A 229 -16.86 -8.14 -9.72
C SER A 229 -16.50 -6.85 -10.46
N TYR A 230 -16.19 -6.95 -11.75
CA TYR A 230 -16.05 -5.84 -12.68
C TYR A 230 -17.43 -5.54 -13.30
N GLN A 231 -18.17 -4.57 -12.77
CA GLN A 231 -19.31 -4.01 -13.50
C GLN A 231 -18.79 -3.06 -14.58
N GLN A 232 -18.80 -3.53 -15.84
CA GLN A 232 -18.68 -2.67 -17.01
C GLN A 232 -19.95 -1.82 -17.16
N VAL A 233 -19.82 -0.50 -17.10
CA VAL A 233 -20.84 0.41 -17.66
C VAL A 233 -20.38 0.86 -19.03
N LYS A 234 -21.20 0.54 -20.03
CA LYS A 234 -21.10 0.93 -21.43
C LYS A 234 -20.97 2.45 -21.57
N SER A 235 -19.93 2.91 -22.27
CA SER A 235 -19.87 4.25 -22.83
C SER A 235 -21.00 4.41 -23.87
N ARG A 236 -21.87 5.39 -23.68
CA ARG A 236 -22.68 5.94 -24.77
C ARG A 236 -21.93 7.14 -25.35
N GLN A 237 -21.53 7.01 -26.61
CA GLN A 237 -21.20 8.12 -27.48
C GLN A 237 -22.44 8.98 -27.70
N THR A 238 -22.32 10.26 -27.36
CA THR A 238 -23.02 11.41 -27.96
C THR A 238 -21.97 12.50 -27.88
N GLY A 239 -21.38 13.03 -28.94
CA GLY A 239 -21.95 13.53 -30.19
C GLY A 239 -21.34 14.93 -30.33
N MET A 240 -20.58 15.15 -31.39
CA MET A 240 -19.86 16.41 -31.67
C MET A 240 -20.80 17.61 -31.69
N GLY A 241 -20.33 18.74 -31.17
CA GLY A 241 -20.96 20.05 -31.32
C GLY A 241 -19.93 21.15 -31.06
N THR A 242 -19.19 21.53 -32.10
CA THR A 242 -18.37 22.74 -32.14
C THR A 242 -19.27 23.98 -32.21
N CYS A 243 -19.00 25.01 -31.39
CA CYS A 243 -19.26 26.40 -31.80
C CYS A 243 -18.46 27.41 -30.95
N SER A 244 -18.26 28.57 -31.54
CA SER A 244 -17.13 29.48 -31.41
C SER A 244 -17.44 30.73 -30.57
N LYS A 245 -16.39 31.36 -30.01
CA LYS A 245 -16.12 32.81 -29.85
C LYS A 245 -17.28 33.81 -29.63
N TRP A 246 -17.19 34.60 -28.54
CA TRP A 246 -17.08 36.10 -28.43
C TRP A 246 -17.59 36.59 -27.05
N SER A 247 -16.73 37.19 -26.20
CA SER A 247 -16.50 38.63 -25.95
C SER A 247 -17.56 39.36 -25.10
N GLY A 248 -17.14 40.00 -24.00
CA GLY A 248 -17.96 40.98 -23.28
C GLY A 248 -17.42 41.40 -21.91
N ASN A 249 -16.80 42.58 -21.87
CA ASN A 249 -16.31 43.33 -20.70
C ASN A 249 -17.38 43.62 -19.63
N GLY A 250 -16.95 43.85 -18.38
CA GLY A 250 -17.77 44.55 -17.39
C GLY A 250 -17.18 44.65 -15.98
N HIS A 251 -16.56 45.80 -15.68
CA HIS A 251 -16.09 46.24 -14.36
C HIS A 251 -17.11 46.12 -13.20
N ARG A 252 -16.63 45.84 -11.98
CA ARG A 252 -16.58 46.76 -10.81
C ARG A 252 -16.31 45.98 -9.53
N GLY A 253 -15.43 46.52 -8.70
CA GLY A 253 -15.04 45.93 -7.41
C GLY A 253 -16.00 46.23 -6.26
N ARG A 254 -15.78 45.51 -5.15
CA ARG A 254 -15.72 46.00 -3.76
C ARG A 254 -15.55 44.79 -2.83
N SER A 255 -14.51 44.84 -2.00
CA SER A 255 -14.48 44.17 -0.69
C SER A 255 -15.38 44.96 0.27
N PRO A 256 -15.98 44.33 1.29
CA PRO A 256 -15.32 44.43 2.59
C PRO A 256 -15.40 43.19 3.48
N ASN A 257 -14.46 43.18 4.43
CA ASN A 257 -14.36 42.33 5.60
C ASN A 257 -15.68 42.12 6.36
N GLY A 258 -15.85 40.90 6.87
CA GLY A 258 -16.79 40.58 7.94
C GLY A 258 -16.23 39.40 8.75
N SER A 259 -15.65 39.72 9.91
CA SER A 259 -15.23 38.75 10.91
C SER A 259 -16.45 38.07 11.54
N CYS A 260 -16.39 36.76 11.73
CA CYS A 260 -17.19 36.08 12.76
C CYS A 260 -16.27 35.11 13.50
N CYS A 261 -15.93 35.48 14.74
CA CYS A 261 -15.44 34.57 15.75
C CYS A 261 -16.55 33.54 16.04
N GLY A 262 -16.19 32.26 15.99
CA GLY A 262 -17.04 31.16 16.42
C GLY A 262 -16.16 30.10 17.07
N SER A 263 -16.04 30.20 18.39
CA SER A 263 -15.53 29.17 19.29
C SER A 263 -16.36 27.90 19.16
N GLY A 264 -15.71 26.76 18.91
CA GLY A 264 -16.36 25.46 18.81
C GLY A 264 -15.35 24.31 18.89
N GLU A 265 -15.11 23.88 20.12
CA GLU A 265 -14.72 22.55 20.59
C GLU A 265 -13.84 21.66 19.68
N GLU A 266 -12.62 21.44 20.14
CA GLU A 266 -11.66 20.47 19.64
C GLU A 266 -12.17 19.02 19.80
N GLY A 267 -12.88 18.54 18.77
CA GLY A 267 -13.07 17.11 18.55
C GLY A 267 -11.80 16.50 17.96
N GLY A 268 -10.94 15.94 18.81
CA GLY A 268 -9.73 15.23 18.40
C GLY A 268 -10.05 13.96 17.59
N TYR A 269 -10.18 14.08 16.28
CA TYR A 269 -10.30 12.93 15.38
C TYR A 269 -8.93 12.28 15.16
N ARG A 270 -8.72 11.10 15.76
CA ARG A 270 -7.65 10.20 15.32
C ARG A 270 -7.92 9.77 13.88
N THR A 271 -7.17 10.33 12.95
CA THR A 271 -7.18 9.95 11.54
C THR A 271 -6.50 8.58 11.40
N LEU A 272 -7.23 7.60 10.87
CA LEU A 272 -6.68 6.30 10.52
C LEU A 272 -5.74 6.43 9.29
N PRO A 273 -4.73 5.56 9.15
CA PRO A 273 -3.71 5.70 8.12
C PRO A 273 -4.24 5.44 6.70
N ALA A 274 -3.59 6.10 5.74
CA ALA A 274 -3.60 5.73 4.33
C ALA A 274 -2.75 4.46 4.16
N TRP A 275 -2.93 3.74 3.06
CA TRP A 275 -2.22 2.49 2.82
C TRP A 275 -1.58 2.54 1.45
N THR A 276 -0.42 1.94 1.30
CA THR A 276 0.26 1.90 0.02
C THR A 276 0.84 0.51 -0.23
N VAL A 277 0.65 -0.01 -1.43
CA VAL A 277 0.98 -1.38 -1.80
C VAL A 277 1.69 -1.37 -3.15
N ARG A 278 2.87 -1.97 -3.28
CA ARG A 278 3.43 -2.21 -4.62
C ARG A 278 3.10 -3.63 -5.03
N MET A 279 2.18 -3.80 -5.99
CA MET A 279 1.94 -5.06 -6.70
C MET A 279 2.16 -4.82 -8.19
N SER A 280 2.92 -5.71 -8.82
CA SER A 280 3.11 -5.82 -10.28
C SER A 280 2.33 -6.99 -10.82
#